data_AF-A0A447JAZ7-F1
#
_entry.id   AF-A0A447JAZ7-F1
#
_cell.length_a   1.000
_cell.length_b   1.000
_cell.length_c   1.000
_cell.angle_alpha   90.00
_cell.angle_beta   90.00
_cell.angle_gamma   90.00
#
_symmetry.space_group_name_H-M   'P 1'
#
loop_
_entity.id
_entity.type
_entity.pdbx_description
1 polymer ?
#
loop_
_entity_poly.entity_id
_entity_poly.type
_entity_poly.pdbx_seq_one_letter_code
_entity_poly.pdbx_strand_id
1 'polypeptide(L)' 'MAGLEILKTVDLREALKNVNMPFLRLYGYLDGLVPRKIAPLLDTLWPHSTSQIMAKAAHAPFISHPAAFCQALMTLKSSL' A
#
# COMPACT_ATOMS: atom_id res chain seq x y z
N MET A 1 -13.65 -13.70 15.81
CA MET A 1 -12.99 -13.78 14.49
C MET A 1 -11.55 -13.31 14.64
N ALA A 2 -10.57 -14.19 14.49
CA ALA A 2 -9.15 -13.87 14.72
C ALA A 2 -8.63 -12.73 13.83
N GLY A 3 -9.12 -12.61 12.59
CA GLY A 3 -8.67 -11.56 11.66
C GLY A 3 -8.97 -10.13 12.10
N LEU A 4 -10.13 -9.88 12.71
CA LEU A 4 -10.47 -8.52 13.20
C LEU A 4 -9.61 -8.12 14.40
N GLU A 5 -9.24 -9.08 15.26
CA GLU A 5 -8.34 -8.79 16.39
C GLU A 5 -6.95 -8.41 15.89
N ILE A 6 -6.42 -9.14 14.89
CA ILE A 6 -5.15 -8.80 14.23
C ILE A 6 -5.20 -7.36 13.68
N LEU A 7 -6.26 -7.00 12.93
CA LEU A 7 -6.41 -5.66 12.38
C LEU A 7 -6.48 -4.57 13.46
N LYS A 8 -7.00 -4.91 14.64
CA LYS A 8 -7.18 -3.98 15.75
C LYS A 8 -5.90 -3.77 16.56
N THR A 9 -5.07 -4.82 16.72
CA THR A 9 -3.96 -4.80 17.69
C THR A 9 -2.58 -4.72 17.06
N VAL A 10 -2.42 -5.11 15.79
CA VAL A 10 -1.11 -5.15 15.14
C VAL A 10 -0.65 -3.76 14.73
N ASP A 11 0.61 -3.46 15.06
CA ASP A 11 1.33 -2.28 14.57
C ASP A 11 2.68 -2.69 14.00
N LEU A 12 2.86 -2.51 12.69
CA LEU A 12 4.09 -2.83 11.97
C LEU A 12 4.91 -1.59 11.56
N ARG A 13 4.52 -0.39 12.03
CA ARG A 13 5.16 0.88 11.62
C ARG A 13 6.66 0.91 11.82
N GLU A 14 7.13 0.45 12.98
CA GLU A 14 8.57 0.41 13.29
C GLU A 14 9.26 -0.80 12.66
N ALA A 15 8.62 -1.98 12.69
CA ALA A 15 9.20 -3.20 12.16
C ALA A 15 9.52 -3.10 10.65
N LEU A 16 8.65 -2.45 9.88
CA LEU A 16 8.80 -2.28 8.44
C LEU A 16 9.89 -1.28 8.03
N LYS A 17 10.50 -0.53 8.96
CA LYS A 17 11.65 0.33 8.63
C LYS A 17 12.90 -0.45 8.18
N ASN A 18 13.00 -1.71 8.61
CA ASN A 18 14.21 -2.52 8.42
C ASN A 18 14.13 -3.49 7.22
N VAL A 19 13.06 -3.40 6.41
CA VAL A 19 12.93 -4.24 5.22
C VAL A 19 13.75 -3.63 4.08
N ASN A 20 14.62 -4.44 3.47
CA ASN A 20 15.59 -3.96 2.48
C ASN A 20 15.31 -4.46 1.05
N MET A 21 14.26 -5.27 0.86
CA MET A 21 13.81 -5.65 -0.48
C MET A 21 12.96 -4.53 -1.09
N PRO A 22 12.78 -4.51 -2.42
CA PRO A 22 11.86 -3.59 -3.07
C PRO A 22 10.47 -3.61 -2.43
N PHE A 23 10.04 -2.43 -1.94
CA PHE A 23 8.82 -2.27 -1.17
C PHE A 23 7.88 -1.28 -1.85
N LEU A 24 6.87 -1.81 -2.56
CA LEU A 24 5.82 -1.05 -3.22
C LEU A 24 4.51 -1.07 -2.39
N ARG A 25 3.88 0.10 -2.25
CA ARG A 25 2.57 0.25 -1.59
C ARG A 25 1.55 0.84 -2.56
N LEU A 26 0.38 0.19 -2.68
CA LEU A 26 -0.70 0.61 -3.57
C LEU A 26 -1.93 0.99 -2.77
N TYR A 27 -2.49 2.17 -3.03
CA TYR A 27 -3.64 2.71 -2.31
C TYR A 27 -4.78 3.09 -3.26
N GLY A 28 -6.02 2.97 -2.79
CA GLY A 28 -7.17 3.62 -3.41
C GLY A 28 -7.41 5.00 -2.81
N TYR A 29 -7.64 6.02 -3.65
CA TYR A 29 -7.90 7.38 -3.18
C TYR A 29 -9.19 7.52 -2.36
N LEU A 30 -10.19 6.68 -2.68
CA LEU A 30 -11.53 6.64 -2.07
C LEU A 30 -11.66 5.55 -1.00
N ASP A 31 -10.55 5.01 -0.51
CA ASP A 31 -10.56 3.95 0.50
C ASP A 31 -11.07 4.48 1.85
N GLY A 32 -12.15 3.87 2.35
CA GLY A 32 -12.76 4.18 3.64
C GLY A 32 -12.20 3.40 4.83
N LEU A 33 -11.38 2.37 4.58
CA LEU A 33 -10.73 1.55 5.60
C LEU A 33 -9.27 1.96 5.80
N VAL A 34 -8.56 2.29 4.71
CA VAL A 34 -7.16 2.73 4.72
C VAL A 34 -7.09 4.18 4.21
N PRO A 35 -7.09 5.19 5.09
CA PRO A 35 -7.18 6.59 4.68
C PRO A 35 -5.97 7.03 3.85
N ARG A 36 -6.18 7.62 2.66
CA ARG A 36 -5.09 8.11 1.78
C ARG A 36 -4.05 9.01 2.46
N LYS A 37 -4.45 9.72 3.53
CA LYS A 37 -3.57 10.59 4.33
C LYS A 37 -2.37 9.85 4.93
N ILE A 38 -2.42 8.52 5.05
CA ILE A 38 -1.29 7.75 5.57
C ILE A 38 -0.15 7.61 4.56
N ALA A 39 -0.42 7.69 3.26
CA ALA A 39 0.60 7.52 2.23
C ALA A 39 1.79 8.50 2.42
N PRO A 40 1.61 9.83 2.48
CA PRO A 40 2.73 10.76 2.69
C PRO A 40 3.41 10.61 4.06
N LEU A 41 2.66 10.21 5.10
CA LEU A 41 3.24 9.94 6.43
C LEU A 41 4.18 8.73 6.37
N LEU A 42 3.75 7.67 5.68
CA LEU A 42 4.54 6.47 5.51
C LEU A 42 5.64 6.65 4.45
N ASP A 43 5.51 7.56 3.49
CA ASP A 43 6.62 7.96 2.59
C ASP A 43 7.78 8.54 3.41
N THR A 44 7.47 9.34 4.43
CA THR A 44 8.46 9.88 5.37
C THR A 44 9.01 8.81 6.29
N LEU A 45 8.16 7.92 6.80
CA LEU A 45 8.54 6.89 7.77
C LEU A 45 9.36 5.74 7.15
N TRP A 46 9.07 5.39 5.89
CA TRP A 46 9.70 4.30 5.15
C TRP A 46 10.30 4.83 3.85
N PRO A 47 11.43 5.57 3.91
CA PRO A 47 12.00 6.28 2.76
C PRO A 47 12.48 5.33 1.64
N HIS A 48 12.72 4.06 1.95
CA HIS A 48 13.09 3.03 0.97
C HIS A 48 11.89 2.40 0.25
N SER A 49 10.67 2.76 0.65
CA SER A 49 9.44 2.28 0.01
C SER A 49 8.90 3.29 -0.98
N THR A 50 8.20 2.80 -2.01
CA THR A 50 7.46 3.63 -2.96
C THR A 50 5.96 3.52 -2.72
N SER A 51 5.20 4.55 -3.09
CA SER A 51 3.74 4.55 -2.99
C SER A 51 3.09 5.01 -4.29
N GLN A 52 1.95 4.41 -4.61
CA GLN A 52 1.10 4.84 -5.74
C GLN A 52 -0.36 4.88 -5.27
N ILE A 53 -1.02 6.02 -5.53
CA ILE A 53 -2.43 6.23 -5.20
C ILE A 53 -3.26 6.20 -6.48
N MET A 54 -4.23 5.30 -6.56
CA MET A 54 -5.15 5.18 -7.70
C MET A 54 -6.38 6.07 -7.48
N ALA A 55 -6.44 7.17 -8.24
CA ALA A 55 -7.34 8.31 -8.01
C ALA A 55 -8.85 7.98 -7.94
N LYS A 56 -9.32 6.93 -8.64
CA LYS A 56 -10.73 6.55 -8.70
C LYS A 56 -11.04 5.21 -8.01
N ALA A 57 -10.05 4.62 -7.33
CA ALA A 57 -10.22 3.35 -6.63
C ALA A 57 -10.59 3.56 -5.15
N ALA A 58 -11.45 2.70 -4.62
CA ALA A 58 -11.69 2.53 -3.19
C ALA A 58 -10.76 1.43 -2.63
N HIS A 59 -11.22 0.62 -1.68
CA HIS A 59 -10.39 -0.38 -0.99
C HIS A 59 -9.85 -1.51 -1.87
N ALA A 60 -10.54 -1.85 -2.97
CA ALA A 60 -10.16 -2.94 -3.87
C ALA A 60 -9.71 -2.42 -5.26
N PRO A 61 -8.52 -1.79 -5.37
CA PRO A 61 -8.01 -1.27 -6.64
C PRO A 61 -7.80 -2.35 -7.70
N PHE A 62 -7.45 -3.57 -7.31
CA PHE A 62 -7.27 -4.70 -8.23
C PHE A 62 -8.60 -5.17 -8.88
N ILE A 63 -9.75 -4.94 -8.23
CA ILE A 63 -11.07 -5.24 -8.79
C ILE A 63 -11.54 -4.10 -9.71
N SER A 64 -11.44 -2.86 -9.22
CA SER A 64 -11.99 -1.68 -9.90
C SER A 64 -11.10 -1.15 -11.03
N HIS A 65 -9.77 -1.29 -10.90
CA HIS A 65 -8.77 -0.77 -11.83
C HIS A 65 -7.71 -1.85 -12.16
N PRO A 66 -8.11 -3.04 -12.65
CA PRO A 66 -7.22 -4.17 -12.84
C PRO A 66 -6.05 -3.84 -13.76
N ALA A 67 -6.27 -3.07 -14.84
CA ALA A 67 -5.20 -2.67 -15.75
C ALA A 67 -4.13 -1.80 -15.08
N ALA A 68 -4.55 -0.79 -14.31
CA ALA A 68 -3.61 0.08 -13.58
C ALA A 68 -2.87 -0.69 -12.48
N PHE A 69 -3.55 -1.61 -11.80
CA PHE A 69 -2.95 -2.48 -10.80
C PHE A 69 -1.90 -3.42 -11.42
N CYS A 70 -2.24 -4.12 -12.49
CA CYS A 70 -1.30 -4.98 -13.23
C CYS A 70 -0.11 -4.19 -13.77
N GLN A 71 -0.33 -2.97 -14.27
CA GLN A 71 0.75 -2.12 -14.75
C GLN A 71 1.76 -1.78 -13.64
N ALA A 72 1.30 -1.46 -12.43
CA ALA A 72 2.18 -1.21 -11.29
C ALA A 72 3.05 -2.43 -10.95
N LEU A 73 2.48 -3.63 -11.02
CA LEU A 73 3.22 -4.88 -10.81
C LEU A 73 4.24 -5.17 -11.93
N MET A 74 3.87 -4.90 -13.18
CA MET A 74 4.80 -5.05 -14.31
C MET A 74 5.97 -4.08 -14.20
N THR A 75 5.71 -2.83 -13.80
CA THR A 75 6.76 -1.84 -13.54
C THR A 75 7.69 -2.28 -12.41
N LEU A 76 7.14 -2.80 -11.30
CA LEU A 76 7.94 -3.37 -10.22
C LEU A 76 8.80 -4.53 -10.72
N LYS A 77 8.22 -5.47 -11.49
CA LYS A 77 8.95 -6.61 -12.05
C LYS A 77 10.13 -6.18 -12.92
N SER A 78 9.98 -5.11 -13.69
CA SER A 78 11.05 -4.57 -14.54
C SER A 78 12.16 -3.86 -13.75
N SER A 79 11.94 -3.52 -12.48
CA SER A 79 12.93 -2.88 -11.61
C SER A 79 13.62 -3.86 -10.64
N LEU A 80 13.32 -5.16 -10.74
CA LEU A 80 14.00 -6.26 -10.04
C LEU A 80 15.13 -6.82 -10.90
#